data_AF-A0AAW6MCP7-F1
#
_entry.id   AF-A0AAW6MCP7-F1
#
_cell.length_a   1.000
_cell.length_b   1.000
_cell.length_c   1.000
_cell.angle_alpha   90.00
_cell.angle_beta   90.00
_cell.angle_gamma   90.00
#
_symmetry.space_group_name_H-M   'P 1'
#
loop_
_entity.id
_entity.type
_entity.pdbx_description
1 polymer ?
#
loop_
_entity_poly.entity_id
_entity_poly.type
_entity_poly.pdbx_seq_one_letter_code
_entity_poly.pdbx_strand_id
1 'polypeptide(L)' 'YPEYKGTSYVDTDGDGMPDAWETANGLNPNDPSDANKYCTGDGYTNIEKYINGISTKNRIDWTDMKNNYDTLAEKGKLM' A
#
# COMPACT_ATOMS: atom_id res chain seq x y z
N TYR A 1 -28.56 9.77 4.14
CA TYR A 1 -27.24 9.13 4.07
C TYR A 1 -26.71 8.91 5.48
N PRO A 2 -26.05 7.78 5.79
CA PRO A 2 -25.46 7.60 7.11
C PRO A 2 -24.35 8.64 7.31
N GLU A 3 -24.35 9.27 8.48
CA GLU A 3 -23.32 10.20 8.90
C GLU A 3 -22.15 9.37 9.45
N TYR A 4 -20.98 9.46 8.81
CA TYR A 4 -19.80 8.75 9.27
C TYR A 4 -19.23 9.48 10.49
N LYS A 5 -19.35 8.85 11.67
CA LYS A 5 -18.87 9.40 12.96
C LYS A 5 -17.48 8.90 13.36
N GLY A 6 -16.68 8.47 12.38
CA GLY A 6 -15.29 8.08 12.64
C GLY A 6 -14.37 9.30 12.67
N THR A 7 -13.34 9.24 13.51
CA THR A 7 -12.20 10.16 13.41
C THR A 7 -11.38 9.77 12.18
N SER A 8 -11.21 10.70 11.24
CA SER A 8 -10.29 10.50 10.12
C SER A 8 -8.86 10.40 10.64
N TYR A 9 -8.03 9.64 9.94
CA TYR A 9 -6.59 9.70 10.17
C TYR A 9 -6.07 11.10 9.77
N VAL A 10 -4.98 11.51 10.40
CA VAL A 10 -4.25 12.72 10.01
C VAL A 10 -3.47 12.41 8.74
N ASP A 11 -3.63 13.27 7.75
CA ASP A 11 -2.99 13.27 6.42
C ASP A 11 -2.65 14.75 6.14
N THR A 12 -1.41 15.11 6.44
CA THR A 12 -0.94 16.50 6.53
C THR A 12 -0.80 17.14 5.16
N ASP A 13 -0.38 16.39 4.14
CA ASP A 13 -0.22 16.91 2.79
C ASP A 13 -1.39 16.58 1.84
N GLY A 14 -2.33 15.75 2.29
CA GLY A 14 -3.59 15.48 1.60
C GLY A 14 -3.45 14.56 0.41
N ASP A 15 -2.43 13.70 0.40
CA ASP A 15 -2.17 12.78 -0.70
C ASP A 15 -2.95 11.45 -0.59
N GLY A 16 -3.63 11.23 0.54
CA GLY A 16 -4.44 10.04 0.81
C GLY A 16 -3.74 8.98 1.65
N MET A 17 -2.49 9.21 2.09
CA MET A 17 -1.77 8.35 3.02
C MET A 17 -1.74 8.99 4.43
N PRO A 18 -1.96 8.23 5.52
CA PRO A 18 -1.86 8.77 6.87
C PRO A 18 -0.41 9.09 7.28
N ASP A 19 -0.18 10.21 7.97
CA ASP A 19 1.15 10.64 8.46
C ASP A 19 1.90 9.54 9.23
N ALA A 20 1.15 8.81 10.07
CA ALA A 20 1.69 7.74 10.89
C ALA A 20 2.15 6.55 10.04
N TRP A 21 1.42 6.26 8.95
CA TRP A 21 1.79 5.22 8.00
C TRP A 21 3.00 5.66 7.19
N GLU A 22 3.02 6.88 6.68
CA GLU A 22 4.15 7.42 5.91
C GLU A 22 5.44 7.41 6.73
N THR A 23 5.40 7.91 7.96
CA THR A 23 6.53 7.91 8.88
C THR A 23 7.05 6.48 9.14
N ALA A 24 6.14 5.51 9.34
CA ALA A 24 6.52 4.11 9.57
C ALA A 24 7.15 3.43 8.34
N ASN A 25 6.88 3.96 7.15
CA ASN A 25 7.38 3.48 5.86
C ASN A 25 8.54 4.32 5.30
N GLY A 26 9.01 5.34 6.03
CA GLY A 26 10.13 6.18 5.63
C GLY A 26 9.79 7.20 4.54
N LEU A 27 8.51 7.55 4.41
CA LEU A 27 7.99 8.60 3.53
C LEU A 27 7.90 9.93 4.28
N ASN A 28 7.58 11.01 3.57
CA ASN A 28 7.52 12.36 4.13
C ASN A 28 6.07 12.87 4.16
N PRO A 29 5.44 12.98 5.35
CA PRO A 29 4.06 13.47 5.52
C PRO A 29 3.77 14.92 5.09
N ASN A 30 4.75 15.59 4.50
CA ASN A 30 4.65 16.97 4.03
C ASN A 30 5.00 17.07 2.53
N ASP A 31 5.14 15.95 1.83
CA ASP A 31 5.45 15.90 0.39
C ASP A 31 4.43 15.04 -0.35
N PRO A 32 3.33 15.64 -0.84
CA PRO A 32 2.24 14.90 -1.47
C PRO A 32 2.64 14.29 -2.83
N SER A 33 3.83 14.64 -3.34
CA SER A 33 4.36 14.01 -4.54
C SER A 33 4.87 12.59 -4.29
N ASP A 34 5.14 12.23 -3.03
CA ASP A 34 5.72 10.95 -2.70
C ASP A 34 4.72 9.79 -2.76
N ALA A 35 3.40 10.02 -2.61
CA ALA A 35 2.35 9.06 -2.97
C ALA A 35 2.57 8.43 -4.35
N ASN A 36 3.00 9.21 -5.33
CA ASN A 36 3.21 8.78 -6.72
C ASN A 36 4.62 8.24 -7.01
N LYS A 37 5.51 8.20 -6.01
CA LYS A 37 6.86 7.62 -6.14
C LYS A 37 6.82 6.10 -5.93
N TYR A 38 7.91 5.44 -6.29
CA TYR A 38 8.06 3.99 -6.25
C TYR A 38 9.15 3.58 -5.25
N CYS A 39 8.82 3.43 -3.97
CA CYS A 39 9.82 3.15 -2.93
C CYS A 39 10.64 1.85 -3.15
N THR A 40 10.04 0.83 -3.78
CA THR A 40 10.72 -0.47 -4.02
C THR A 40 11.06 -0.73 -5.49
N GLY A 41 10.54 0.06 -6.44
CA GLY A 41 10.75 -0.17 -7.87
C GLY A 41 10.21 -1.51 -8.38
N ASP A 42 9.14 -2.04 -7.77
CA ASP A 42 8.41 -3.23 -8.23
C ASP A 42 7.18 -2.90 -9.10
N GLY A 43 7.01 -1.63 -9.47
CA GLY A 43 5.92 -1.17 -10.33
C GLY A 43 4.69 -0.64 -9.60
N TYR A 44 4.66 -0.69 -8.26
CA TYR A 44 3.59 -0.05 -7.47
C TYR A 44 4.05 1.26 -6.85
N THR A 45 3.20 2.28 -6.96
CA THR A 45 3.34 3.56 -6.25
C THR A 45 3.16 3.39 -4.75
N ASN A 46 3.60 4.36 -3.96
CA ASN A 46 3.48 4.33 -2.51
C ASN A 46 2.00 4.29 -2.06
N ILE A 47 1.13 5.05 -2.71
CA ILE A 47 -0.31 5.04 -2.41
C ILE A 47 -0.97 3.69 -2.73
N GLU A 48 -0.59 3.04 -3.82
CA GLU A 48 -1.09 1.69 -4.13
C GLU A 48 -0.61 0.67 -3.10
N LYS A 49 0.61 0.82 -2.58
CA LYS A 49 1.13 -0.03 -1.51
C LYS A 49 0.36 0.16 -0.22
N TYR A 50 0.02 1.38 0.15
CA TYR A 50 -0.84 1.66 1.30
C TYR A 50 -2.21 0.98 1.18
N ILE A 51 -2.91 1.21 0.06
CA ILE A 51 -4.27 0.71 -0.17
C ILE A 51 -4.31 -0.82 -0.19
N ASN A 52 -3.31 -1.46 -0.81
CA ASN A 52 -3.28 -2.92 -0.99
C ASN A 52 -2.51 -3.67 0.10
N GLY A 53 -1.92 -2.97 1.06
CA GLY A 53 -1.07 -3.58 2.09
C GLY A 53 0.17 -4.27 1.53
N ILE A 54 0.75 -3.73 0.45
CA ILE A 54 1.96 -4.27 -0.20
C ILE A 54 3.20 -3.75 0.55
N SER A 55 4.27 -4.55 0.56
CA SER A 55 5.54 -4.13 1.17
C SER A 55 6.13 -2.89 0.51
N THR A 56 6.52 -1.92 1.33
CA THR A 56 7.29 -0.72 0.99
C THR A 56 8.79 -0.91 1.14
N LYS A 57 9.22 -2.06 1.67
CA LYS A 57 10.63 -2.35 1.99
C LYS A 57 11.27 -3.36 1.06
N ASN A 58 10.47 -4.27 0.52
CA ASN A 58 10.94 -5.38 -0.30
C ASN A 58 10.44 -5.23 -1.73
N ARG A 59 11.35 -5.22 -2.70
CA ARG A 59 11.01 -5.31 -4.12
C ARG A 59 10.53 -6.73 -4.44
N ILE A 60 9.35 -6.83 -5.04
CA ILE A 60 8.82 -8.10 -5.57
C ILE A 60 9.14 -8.17 -7.06
N ASP A 61 9.72 -9.30 -7.49
CA ASP A 61 9.87 -9.58 -8.92
C ASP A 61 8.64 -10.31 -9.44
N TRP A 62 7.74 -9.58 -10.10
CA TRP A 62 6.51 -10.14 -10.65
C TRP A 62 6.73 -11.07 -11.86
N THR A 63 7.94 -11.10 -12.42
CA THR A 63 8.29 -12.05 -13.49
C THR A 63 8.66 -13.43 -12.95
N ASP A 64 8.99 -13.53 -11.66
CA ASP A 64 9.15 -14.82 -10.99
C ASP A 64 7.77 -15.38 -10.60
N MET A 65 7.38 -16.47 -11.28
CA MET A 65 6.11 -17.16 -11.04
C MET A 65 5.92 -17.59 -9.57
N LYS A 66 7.00 -17.75 -8.80
CA LYS A 66 6.93 -18.09 -7.37
C LYS A 66 6.34 -16.96 -6.52
N ASN A 67 6.42 -15.72 -6.97
CA ASN A 67 5.86 -14.56 -6.26
C ASN A 67 4.35 -14.37 -6.56
N ASN A 68 3.83 -15.02 -7.59
CA ASN A 68 2.40 -15.02 -7.91
C ASN A 68 1.67 -16.09 -7.07
N TYR A 69 1.51 -15.80 -5.78
CA TYR A 69 0.92 -16.73 -4.82
C TYR A 69 -0.61 -16.73 -4.90
N ASP A 70 -1.18 -17.77 -5.50
CA ASP A 70 -2.62 -18.01 -5.47
C ASP A 70 -3.04 -18.66 -4.14
N THR A 71 -3.50 -17.84 -3.21
CA THR A 71 -4.02 -18.28 -1.90
C THR A 71 -5.25 -19.22 -2.02
N LEU A 72 -5.89 -19.29 -3.19
CA LEU A 72 -7.02 -20.19 -3.45
C LEU A 72 -6.57 -21.54 -4.00
N ALA A 73 -5.40 -21.62 -4.64
CA ALA A 73 -4.84 -22.88 -5.13
C ALA A 73 -4.55 -23.86 -3.99
N GLU A 74 -4.09 -23.35 -2.85
CA GLU A 74 -3.84 -24.17 -1.65
C GLU A 74 -5.13 -24.59 -0.93
N LYS A 75 -6.21 -23.82 -1.06
CA LYS A 75 -7.51 -24.15 -0.46
C LYS A 75 -8.24 -25.27 -1.19
N GLY A 76 -7.63 -25.85 -2.23
CA GLY A 76 -8.01 -27.12 -2.82
C GLY A 76 -9.49 -27.17 -3.18
N LYS A 77 -9.81 -26.68 -4.40
CA LYS A 77 -11.03 -27.05 -5.15
C LYS A 77 -12.22 -27.30 -4.23
N LEU A 78 -12.88 -26.22 -3.79
CA LEU A 78 -14.21 -26.30 -3.15
C LEU A 78 -15.03 -27.34 -3.94
N MET A 79 -15.33 -28.45 -3.28
CA MET A 79 -15.96 -29.64 -3.88
C MET A 79 -17.24 -29.28 -4.62
#